data_AF-A0A7W7WED7-F1
#
_entry.id   AF-A0A7W7WED7-F1
#
_cell.length_a   1.000
_cell.length_b   1.000
_cell.length_c   1.000
_cell.angle_alpha   90.00
_cell.angle_beta   90.00
_cell.angle_gamma   90.00
#
_symmetry.space_group_name_H-M   'P 1'
#
loop_
_entity.id
_entity.type
_entity.pdbx_description
1 polymer ?
#
loop_
_entity_poly.entity_id
_entity_poly.type
_entity_poly.pdbx_seq_one_letter_code
_entity_poly.pdbx_strand_id
1 'polypeptide(L)'
;MTGAPLPDRADVLPDRAEVLTVLAQFHDRSAEAVDEELGSLELTWLIAEFEQRYGDLELPDEAVDAVRTVTDAVELLRTSVELLRSAVGPVGPAGPAGRGQP
;
A
#
# COMPACT_ATOMS: atom_id res chain seq x y z
N MET A 1 -9.49 -25.03 12.06
CA MET A 1 -8.30 -24.67 11.26
C MET A 1 -7.81 -23.33 11.80
N THR A 2 -6.80 -23.36 12.67
CA THR A 2 -6.15 -22.14 13.16
C THR A 2 -5.28 -21.61 12.04
N GLY A 3 -5.76 -20.59 11.31
CA GLY A 3 -4.88 -19.77 10.49
C GLY A 3 -3.90 -19.08 11.44
N ALA A 4 -2.61 -19.31 11.24
CA ALA A 4 -1.59 -18.48 11.88
C ALA A 4 -1.93 -17.00 11.59
N PRO A 5 -1.70 -16.06 12.53
CA PRO A 5 -1.80 -14.65 12.21
C PRO A 5 -0.86 -14.42 11.03
N LEU A 6 -1.46 -14.07 9.91
CA LEU A 6 -0.70 -13.64 8.76
C LEU A 6 0.13 -12.45 9.27
N PRO A 7 1.45 -12.41 9.02
CA PRO A 7 2.27 -11.27 9.46
C PRO A 7 1.54 -9.99 9.04
N ASP A 8 1.56 -8.97 9.91
CA ASP A 8 0.93 -7.69 9.63
C ASP A 8 1.40 -7.24 8.25
N ARG A 9 0.53 -7.40 7.23
CA ARG A 9 0.95 -7.28 5.82
C ARG A 9 1.50 -5.89 5.53
N ALA A 10 1.21 -4.93 6.40
CA ALA A 10 1.74 -3.57 6.39
C ALA A 10 3.28 -3.50 6.46
N ASP A 11 3.98 -4.53 6.94
CA ASP A 11 5.46 -4.52 7.02
C ASP A 11 6.16 -4.87 5.69
N VAL A 12 5.43 -5.35 4.68
CA VAL A 12 6.00 -5.80 3.40
C VAL A 12 5.66 -4.81 2.30
N LEU A 13 6.65 -4.47 1.47
CA LEU A 13 6.41 -3.64 0.30
C LEU A 13 5.48 -4.36 -0.68
N PRO A 14 4.50 -3.65 -1.26
CA PRO A 14 3.55 -4.28 -2.14
C PRO A 14 4.22 -4.87 -3.38
N ASP A 15 3.63 -5.97 -3.84
CA ASP A 15 4.07 -6.69 -5.03
C ASP A 15 2.94 -6.79 -6.06
N ARG A 16 3.31 -7.27 -7.25
CA ARG A 16 2.39 -7.42 -8.36
C ARG A 16 1.25 -8.41 -8.07
N ALA A 17 1.51 -9.46 -7.30
CA ALA A 17 0.49 -10.45 -6.98
C ALA A 17 -0.58 -9.85 -6.05
N GLU A 18 -0.18 -9.00 -5.12
CA GLU A 18 -1.11 -8.22 -4.31
C GLU A 18 -1.96 -7.31 -5.19
N VAL A 19 -1.35 -6.45 -6.03
CA VAL A 19 -2.10 -5.54 -6.92
C VAL A 19 -3.12 -6.28 -7.78
N LEU A 20 -2.73 -7.40 -8.41
CA LEU A 20 -3.64 -8.22 -9.21
C LEU A 20 -4.76 -8.84 -8.37
N THR A 21 -4.48 -9.24 -7.13
CA THR A 21 -5.50 -9.77 -6.21
C THR A 21 -6.53 -8.71 -5.83
N VAL A 22 -6.11 -7.45 -5.71
CA VAL A 22 -7.01 -6.32 -5.42
C VAL A 22 -7.89 -6.05 -6.64
N LEU A 23 -7.28 -5.85 -7.81
CA LEU A 23 -8.02 -5.61 -9.06
C LEU A 23 -8.99 -6.74 -9.40
N ALA A 24 -8.59 -7.99 -9.17
CA ALA A 24 -9.46 -9.16 -9.32
C ALA A 24 -10.78 -9.04 -8.53
N GLN A 25 -10.72 -8.50 -7.30
CA GLN A 25 -11.90 -8.29 -6.46
C GLN A 25 -12.81 -7.19 -7.03
N PHE A 26 -12.24 -6.11 -7.56
CA PHE A 26 -13.01 -5.05 -8.22
C PHE A 26 -13.83 -5.57 -9.40
N HIS A 27 -13.25 -6.47 -10.19
CA HIS A 27 -13.88 -7.04 -11.36
C HIS A 27 -14.73 -8.29 -11.11
N ASP A 28 -14.73 -8.84 -9.88
CA ASP A 28 -15.29 -10.16 -9.58
C ASP A 28 -14.72 -11.27 -10.50
N ARG A 29 -13.39 -11.25 -10.73
CA ARG A 29 -12.67 -12.23 -11.58
C ARG A 29 -11.44 -12.81 -10.87
N SER A 30 -10.78 -13.80 -11.49
CA SER A 30 -9.50 -14.33 -10.98
C SER A 30 -8.34 -13.37 -11.30
N ALA A 31 -7.29 -13.38 -10.48
CA ALA A 31 -6.10 -12.53 -10.69
C ALA A 31 -5.37 -12.80 -12.01
N GLU A 32 -5.41 -14.04 -12.51
CA GLU A 32 -4.86 -14.42 -13.82
C GLU A 32 -5.67 -13.89 -15.01
N ALA A 33 -6.93 -13.48 -14.76
CA ALA A 33 -7.82 -12.91 -15.77
C ALA A 33 -7.81 -11.37 -15.76
N VAL A 34 -6.97 -10.73 -14.94
CA VAL A 34 -6.79 -9.27 -14.91
C VAL A 34 -5.86 -8.85 -16.05
N ASP A 35 -6.30 -7.88 -16.84
CA ASP A 35 -5.54 -7.33 -17.95
C ASP A 35 -4.38 -6.45 -17.45
N GLU A 36 -3.34 -6.27 -18.29
CA GLU A 36 -2.22 -5.38 -17.93
C GLU A 36 -2.60 -3.90 -17.98
N GLU A 37 -3.53 -3.51 -18.86
CA GLU A 37 -3.99 -2.13 -18.99
C GLU A 37 -4.91 -1.76 -17.82
N LEU A 38 -4.70 -0.55 -17.27
CA LEU A 38 -5.50 -0.01 -16.17
C LEU A 38 -6.29 1.22 -16.64
N GLY A 39 -7.60 1.17 -16.41
CA GLY A 39 -8.48 2.31 -16.49
C GLY A 39 -8.43 3.18 -15.23
N SER A 40 -8.92 4.42 -15.37
CA SER A 40 -8.89 5.41 -14.28
C SER A 40 -9.71 4.99 -13.05
N LEU A 41 -10.87 4.34 -13.25
CA LEU A 41 -11.70 3.88 -12.14
C LEU A 41 -11.04 2.73 -11.36
N GLU A 42 -10.40 1.79 -12.08
CA GLU A 42 -9.63 0.71 -11.46
C GLU A 42 -8.47 1.28 -10.65
N LEU A 43 -7.77 2.28 -11.20
CA LEU A 43 -6.69 2.97 -10.49
C LEU A 43 -7.19 3.71 -9.23
N THR A 44 -8.27 4.49 -9.32
CA THR A 44 -8.85 5.17 -8.15
C THR A 44 -9.23 4.18 -7.06
N TRP A 45 -9.87 3.07 -7.43
CA TRP A 45 -10.28 2.06 -6.46
C TRP A 45 -9.07 1.33 -5.85
N LEU A 46 -8.07 1.01 -6.67
CA LEU A 46 -6.82 0.40 -6.21
C LEU A 46 -6.10 1.30 -5.20
N ILE A 47 -5.99 2.60 -5.47
CA ILE A 47 -5.40 3.58 -4.55
C ILE A 47 -6.14 3.58 -3.22
N ALA A 48 -7.47 3.70 -3.23
CA ALA A 48 -8.26 3.71 -2.01
C ALA A 48 -8.08 2.43 -1.18
N GLU A 49 -8.02 1.26 -1.82
CA GLU A 49 -7.75 -0.02 -1.13
C GLU A 49 -6.36 -0.08 -0.50
N PHE A 50 -5.36 0.51 -1.15
CA PHE A 50 -4.00 0.53 -0.63
C PHE A 50 -3.82 1.55 0.50
N GLU A 51 -4.45 2.72 0.41
CA GLU A 51 -4.50 3.69 1.50
C GLU A 51 -5.15 3.10 2.76
N GLN A 52 -6.21 2.32 2.60
CA GLN A 52 -6.87 1.62 3.72
C GLN A 52 -5.98 0.58 4.40
N ARG A 53 -5.01 0.00 3.68
CA ARG A 53 -4.11 -1.05 4.20
C ARG A 53 -2.81 -0.52 4.77
N TYR A 54 -2.19 0.45 4.08
CA TYR A 54 -0.87 0.96 4.43
C TYR A 54 -0.92 2.30 5.16
N GLY A 55 -2.06 3.00 5.12
CA GLY A 55 -2.21 4.38 5.60
C GLY A 55 -2.18 5.38 4.45
N ASP A 56 -2.29 6.66 4.78
CA ASP A 56 -2.30 7.77 3.81
C ASP A 56 -1.01 7.73 2.95
N LEU A 57 -1.17 7.43 1.65
CA LEU A 57 -0.05 7.33 0.71
C LEU A 57 0.14 8.68 0.03
N GLU A 58 1.35 9.23 0.11
CA GLU A 58 1.70 10.40 -0.70
C GLU A 58 1.86 9.96 -2.18
N LEU A 59 0.87 10.34 -2.99
CA LEU A 59 0.78 10.03 -4.42
C LEU A 59 0.69 11.34 -5.21
N PRO A 60 1.76 11.80 -5.86
CA PRO A 60 1.71 13.01 -6.70
C PRO A 60 0.72 12.85 -7.84
N ASP A 61 -0.11 13.86 -8.08
CA ASP A 61 -1.14 13.84 -9.13
C ASP A 61 -0.55 13.50 -10.51
N GLU A 62 0.63 14.04 -10.84
CA GLU A 62 1.28 13.76 -12.12
C GLU A 62 1.74 12.30 -12.24
N ALA A 63 2.09 11.67 -11.12
CA ALA A 63 2.48 10.27 -11.08
C ALA A 63 1.26 9.36 -11.22
N VAL A 64 0.14 9.69 -10.55
CA VAL A 64 -1.14 8.99 -10.71
C VAL A 64 -1.64 9.12 -12.14
N ASP A 65 -1.59 10.32 -12.72
CA ASP A 65 -2.01 10.59 -14.09
C ASP A 65 -1.17 9.84 -15.13
N ALA A 66 0.07 9.44 -14.81
CA ALA A 66 0.93 8.69 -15.71
C ALA A 66 0.63 7.18 -15.74
N VAL A 67 -0.06 6.63 -14.73
CA VAL A 67 -0.32 5.19 -14.62
C VAL A 67 -1.29 4.72 -15.71
N ARG A 68 -0.85 3.76 -16.52
CA ARG A 68 -1.66 3.12 -17.56
C ARG A 68 -1.65 1.60 -17.48
N THR A 69 -0.77 1.04 -16.67
CA THR A 69 -0.59 -0.41 -16.56
C THR A 69 -0.49 -0.87 -15.11
N VAL A 70 -0.76 -2.15 -14.88
CA VAL A 70 -0.53 -2.80 -13.58
C VAL A 70 0.91 -2.64 -13.13
N THR A 71 1.87 -2.70 -14.06
CA THR A 71 3.28 -2.47 -13.75
C THR A 71 3.54 -1.07 -13.20
N ASP A 72 3.00 -0.02 -13.84
CA ASP A 72 3.14 1.36 -13.37
C ASP A 72 2.53 1.53 -11.97
N ALA A 73 1.37 0.92 -11.73
CA ALA A 73 0.71 0.97 -10.43
C ALA A 73 1.53 0.29 -9.33
N VAL A 74 2.15 -0.86 -9.62
CA VAL A 74 3.04 -1.55 -8.66
C VAL A 74 4.24 -0.67 -8.30
N GLU A 75 4.88 -0.03 -9.29
CA GLU A 75 6.03 0.84 -9.05
C GLU A 75 5.66 2.07 -8.22
N LEU A 76 4.52 2.71 -8.53
CA LEU A 76 4.01 3.86 -7.79
C LEU A 76 3.70 3.49 -6.34
N LEU A 77 2.87 2.48 -6.13
CA LEU A 77 2.42 2.06 -4.79
C LEU A 77 3.59 1.60 -3.93
N ARG A 78 4.54 0.86 -4.53
CA ARG A 78 5.75 0.41 -3.82
C ARG A 78 6.60 1.58 -3.37
N THR A 79 6.80 2.57 -4.23
CA THR A 79 7.57 3.78 -3.91
C THR A 79 6.92 4.54 -2.77
N SER A 80 5.60 4.76 -2.81
CA SER A 80 4.89 5.50 -1.77
C SER A 80 4.88 4.78 -0.43
N VAL A 81 4.68 3.46 -0.40
CA VAL A 81 4.79 2.67 0.85
C VAL A 81 6.22 2.70 1.40
N GLU A 82 7.23 2.68 0.54
CA GLU A 82 8.63 2.79 0.94
C GLU A 82 8.98 4.16 1.54
N LEU A 83 8.39 5.24 1.03
CA LEU A 83 8.52 6.57 1.60
C LEU A 83 7.81 6.67 2.95
N LEU A 84 6.57 6.18 3.03
CA LEU A 84 5.77 6.19 4.26
C LEU A 84 6.48 5.46 5.41
N ARG A 85 7.01 4.26 5.17
CA ARG A 85 7.76 3.50 6.20
C ARG A 85 9.04 4.21 6.64
N SER A 86 9.68 4.95 5.73
CA SER A 86 10.92 5.67 6.03
C SER A 86 10.64 6.91 6.88
N ALA A 87 9.46 7.51 6.73
CA ALA A 87 8.96 8.59 7.57
C ALA A 87 8.51 8.09 8.96
N VAL A 88 7.94 6.89 9.03
CA VAL A 88 7.64 6.18 10.30
C VAL A 88 8.93 5.53 10.83
N GLY A 89 9.85 6.33 11.34
CA GLY A 89 11.03 5.83 12.07
C GLY A 89 10.64 5.02 13.31
N PRO A 90 11.54 4.16 13.86
CA PRO A 90 11.21 3.36 15.03
C PRO A 90 10.80 4.30 16.16
N VAL A 91 9.56 4.17 16.63
CA VAL A 91 9.09 4.77 17.88
C VAL A 91 9.93 4.19 19.01
N GLY A 92 11.07 4.82 19.29
CA GLY A 92 11.93 4.47 20.42
C GLY A 92 11.14 4.66 21.72
N PRO A 93 11.24 3.76 22.70
CA PRO A 93 10.47 3.86 23.92
C PRO A 93 10.82 5.19 24.62
N ALA A 94 9.79 5.99 24.87
CA ALA A 94 9.87 7.24 25.62
C ALA A 94 10.68 7.01 26.91
N GLY A 95 11.85 7.63 26.99
CA GLY A 95 12.68 7.61 28.19
C GLY A 95 11.90 8.17 29.39
N PRO A 96 12.12 7.66 30.61
CA PRO A 96 11.29 8.00 31.75
C PRO A 96 11.40 9.49 32.07
N ALA A 97 10.24 10.12 32.22
CA ALA A 97 10.07 11.50 32.64
C ALA A 97 10.88 11.77 33.92
N GLY A 98 11.93 12.57 33.80
CA GLY A 98 12.67 13.13 34.91
C GLY A 98 11.78 14.09 35.70
N ARG A 99 11.14 13.58 36.76
CA ARG A 99 10.54 14.42 37.80
C ARG A 99 11.67 15.08 38.60
N GLY A 100 12.04 16.29 38.21
CA GLY A 100 12.89 17.18 38.98
C GLY A 100 12.09 18.40 39.44
N GLN A 101 11.52 18.34 40.65
CA GLN A 101 11.14 19.53 41.41
C GLN A 101 12.37 20.01 42.20
N PRO A 102 12.56 21.33 42.29
CA PRO A 102 12.53 21.99 43.59
C PRO A 102 11.28 22.84 43.80
#